data_AF-A0AAQ0RYA7-F1
#
_entry.id   AF-A0AAQ0RYA7-F1
#
_cell.length_a   1.000
_cell.length_b   1.000
_cell.length_c   1.000
_cell.angle_alpha   90.00
_cell.angle_beta   90.00
_cell.angle_gamma   90.00
#
_symmetry.space_group_name_H-M   'P 1'
#
loop_
_entity.id
_entity.type
_entity.pdbx_description
1 polymer ?
#
loop_
_entity_poly.entity_id
_entity_poly.type
_entity_poly.pdbx_seq_one_letter_code
_entity_poly.pdbx_strand_id
1 'polypeptide(L)'
;MKALVEDETFSYQINQGLEAYKRELYLPAAATFAVAIETFLIKLKKANNIKHKDSDSTMYDRLLEDLKQKGKVNYRTKRRVDVAYSMRNIINHSQIGAVAKADCDFLLNTLKDIVDSNQEILTT
;
A
#
# COMPACT_ATOMS: atom_id res chain seq x y z
N MET A 1 16.74 -1.23 -4.43
CA MET A 1 16.15 0.12 -4.39
C MET A 1 15.42 0.46 -5.68
N LYS A 2 16.10 0.47 -6.83
CA LYS A 2 15.46 0.42 -8.15
C LYS A 2 14.44 -0.73 -8.24
N ALA A 3 14.85 -1.98 -8.04
CA ALA A 3 13.99 -3.17 -8.26
C ALA A 3 12.67 -3.29 -7.45
N LEU A 4 12.44 -2.52 -6.38
CA LEU A 4 11.18 -2.56 -5.61
C LEU A 4 10.13 -1.59 -6.16
N VAL A 5 10.59 -0.41 -6.61
CA VAL A 5 9.77 0.65 -7.21
C VAL A 5 9.76 0.50 -8.75
N GLU A 6 10.90 0.19 -9.35
CA GLU A 6 11.07 -0.35 -10.72
C GLU A 6 10.70 -1.83 -10.80
N ASP A 7 9.73 -2.25 -10.00
CA ASP A 7 9.04 -3.49 -10.23
C ASP A 7 7.92 -3.22 -11.22
N GLU A 8 7.87 -3.99 -12.32
CA GLU A 8 6.88 -3.78 -13.37
C GLU A 8 5.45 -3.89 -12.84
N THR A 9 5.19 -4.81 -11.91
CA THR A 9 3.84 -4.98 -11.33
C THR A 9 3.45 -3.78 -10.47
N PHE A 10 4.34 -3.34 -9.58
CA PHE A 10 4.09 -2.18 -8.73
C PHE A 10 3.95 -0.89 -9.57
N SER A 11 4.86 -0.65 -10.52
CA SER A 11 4.79 0.49 -11.44
C SER A 11 3.51 0.48 -12.27
N TYR A 12 3.11 -0.69 -12.78
CA TYR A 12 1.85 -0.85 -13.51
C TYR A 12 0.63 -0.48 -12.65
N GLN A 13 0.55 -1.01 -11.42
CA GLN A 13 -0.54 -0.69 -10.48
C GLN A 13 -0.63 0.83 -10.23
N ILE A 14 0.50 1.48 -9.94
CA ILE A 14 0.51 2.93 -9.72
C ILE A 14 0.04 3.71 -10.95
N ASN A 15 0.53 3.36 -12.13
CA ASN A 15 0.14 4.04 -13.37
C ASN A 15 -1.35 3.86 -13.66
N GLN A 16 -1.90 2.66 -13.49
CA GLN A 16 -3.34 2.42 -13.66
C GLN A 16 -4.18 3.22 -12.66
N GLY A 17 -3.78 3.26 -11.39
CA GLY A 17 -4.46 4.05 -10.37
C GLY A 17 -4.44 5.55 -10.67
N LEU A 18 -3.30 6.06 -11.12
CA LEU A 18 -3.14 7.47 -11.49
C LEU A 18 -3.96 7.82 -12.75
N GLU A 19 -4.00 6.96 -13.76
CA GLU A 19 -4.82 7.19 -14.95
C GLU A 19 -6.33 7.18 -14.63
N ALA A 20 -6.78 6.26 -13.78
CA ALA A 20 -8.17 6.25 -13.29
C ALA A 20 -8.48 7.52 -12.49
N TYR A 21 -7.57 7.95 -11.62
CA TYR A 21 -7.72 9.16 -10.81
C TYR A 21 -7.82 10.43 -11.68
N LYS A 22 -6.98 10.56 -12.72
CA LYS A 22 -7.03 11.68 -13.68
C LYS A 22 -8.37 11.78 -14.42
N ARG A 23 -9.04 10.64 -14.62
CA ARG A 23 -10.35 10.54 -15.27
C ARG A 23 -11.52 10.61 -14.28
N GLU A 24 -11.24 10.96 -13.02
CA GLU A 24 -12.22 11.06 -11.93
C GLU A 24 -12.93 9.72 -11.62
N LEU A 25 -12.34 8.61 -12.04
CA LEU A 25 -12.81 7.26 -11.72
C LEU A 25 -12.26 6.87 -10.34
N TYR A 26 -12.79 7.48 -9.29
CA TYR A 26 -12.23 7.37 -7.94
C TYR A 26 -12.36 5.98 -7.31
N LEU A 27 -13.45 5.26 -7.55
CA LEU A 27 -13.61 3.88 -7.06
C LEU A 27 -12.49 2.96 -7.58
N PRO A 28 -12.25 2.83 -8.90
CA PRO A 28 -11.16 2.00 -9.40
C PRO A 28 -9.77 2.57 -9.06
N ALA A 29 -9.60 3.90 -8.99
CA ALA A 29 -8.34 4.50 -8.54
C ALA A 29 -8.01 4.08 -7.10
N ALA A 30 -8.94 4.24 -6.17
CA ALA A 30 -8.76 3.92 -4.76
C ALA A 30 -8.51 2.42 -4.55
N ALA A 31 -9.27 1.55 -5.24
CA ALA A 31 -9.03 0.11 -5.21
C ALA A 31 -7.61 -0.25 -5.67
N THR A 32 -7.13 0.41 -6.74
CA THR A 32 -5.78 0.18 -7.27
C THR A 32 -4.69 0.66 -6.31
N PHE A 33 -4.85 1.84 -5.69
CA PHE A 33 -3.89 2.35 -4.70
C PHE A 33 -3.82 1.45 -3.46
N ALA A 34 -4.95 0.90 -3.00
CA ALA A 34 -4.94 -0.08 -1.93
C ALA A 34 -4.17 -1.36 -2.34
N VAL A 35 -4.38 -1.89 -3.55
CA VAL A 35 -3.59 -3.05 -4.01
C VAL A 35 -2.09 -2.73 -4.08
N ALA A 36 -1.73 -1.50 -4.46
CA ALA A 36 -0.32 -1.08 -4.46
C ALA A 36 0.30 -1.03 -3.06
N ILE A 37 -0.44 -0.56 -2.04
CA ILE A 37 0.02 -0.63 -0.63
C ILE A 37 0.25 -2.08 -0.21
N GLU A 38 -0.68 -2.99 -0.52
CA GLU A 38 -0.54 -4.43 -0.22
C GLU A 38 0.74 -5.00 -0.83
N THR A 39 0.91 -4.74 -2.12
CA THR A 39 2.05 -5.19 -2.92
C THR A 39 3.36 -4.68 -2.35
N PHE A 40 3.41 -3.40 -1.96
CA PHE A 40 4.59 -2.81 -1.33
C PHE A 40 4.93 -3.48 0.01
N LEU A 41 3.94 -3.73 0.88
CA LEU A 41 4.17 -4.36 2.18
C LEU A 41 4.71 -5.79 2.04
N ILE A 42 4.15 -6.59 1.12
CA ILE A 42 4.64 -7.94 0.82
C ILE A 42 6.10 -7.89 0.34
N LYS A 43 6.38 -6.96 -0.57
CA LYS A 43 7.74 -6.75 -1.10
C LYS A 43 8.71 -6.29 -0.01
N LEU A 44 8.28 -5.41 0.89
CA LEU A 44 9.07 -4.96 2.03
C LEU A 44 9.39 -6.12 3.00
N LYS A 45 8.44 -7.03 3.23
CA LYS A 45 8.69 -8.28 3.99
C LYS A 45 9.77 -9.12 3.32
N LYS A 46 9.64 -9.38 2.02
CA LYS A 46 10.63 -10.16 1.24
C LYS A 46 12.02 -9.52 1.29
N ALA A 47 12.11 -8.20 1.10
CA ALA A 47 13.37 -7.45 1.16
C ALA A 47 14.05 -7.51 2.55
N ASN A 48 13.27 -7.70 3.62
CA ASN A 48 13.77 -7.83 4.99
C ASN A 48 13.89 -9.28 5.46
N ASN A 49 13.93 -10.25 4.53
CA ASN A 49 14.01 -11.69 4.82
C ASN A 49 12.92 -12.17 5.79
N ILE A 50 11.74 -11.55 5.74
CA ILE A 50 10.55 -12.00 6.46
C ILE A 50 9.80 -12.94 5.53
N LYS A 51 9.64 -14.19 5.95
CA LYS A 51 8.91 -15.20 5.16
C LYS A 51 7.47 -14.75 4.96
N HIS A 52 7.01 -14.83 3.72
CA HIS A 52 5.62 -14.66 3.35
C HIS A 52 5.34 -15.65 2.22
N LYS A 53 4.53 -16.67 2.51
CA LYS A 53 4.05 -17.63 1.52
C LYS A 53 2.83 -17.03 0.80
N ASP A 54 2.55 -17.50 -0.41
CA ASP A 54 1.39 -17.04 -1.17
C ASP A 54 0.05 -17.41 -0.51
N SER A 55 0.06 -18.41 0.39
CA SER A 55 -1.10 -18.79 1.23
C SER A 55 -1.28 -17.92 2.47
N ASP A 56 -0.31 -17.05 2.78
CA ASP A 56 -0.37 -16.23 3.99
C ASP A 56 -1.35 -15.06 3.79
N SER A 57 -1.97 -14.61 4.89
CA SER A 57 -2.90 -13.48 4.85
C SER A 57 -2.23 -12.24 4.26
N THR A 58 -2.88 -11.64 3.27
CA THR A 58 -2.50 -10.34 2.71
C THR A 58 -3.20 -9.17 3.38
N MET A 59 -3.91 -9.44 4.49
CA MET A 59 -4.46 -8.38 5.34
C MET A 59 -3.33 -7.51 5.90
N TYR A 60 -3.53 -6.20 5.87
CA TYR A 60 -2.46 -5.25 6.20
C TYR A 60 -2.00 -5.37 7.65
N ASP A 61 -2.92 -5.64 8.57
CA ASP A 61 -2.62 -5.84 9.98
C ASP A 61 -1.57 -6.94 10.20
N ARG A 62 -1.76 -8.11 9.56
CA ARG A 62 -0.83 -9.24 9.58
C ARG A 62 0.49 -8.92 8.90
N LEU A 63 0.46 -8.19 7.78
CA LEU A 63 1.68 -7.78 7.07
C LEU A 63 2.52 -6.81 7.92
N LEU A 64 1.85 -5.89 8.63
CA LEU A 64 2.48 -4.85 9.45
C LEU A 64 2.99 -5.35 10.79
N GLU A 65 2.35 -6.35 11.40
CA GLU A 65 2.80 -6.89 12.68
C GLU A 65 4.25 -7.37 12.62
N ASP A 66 4.58 -8.19 11.61
CA ASP A 66 5.95 -8.69 11.42
C ASP A 66 6.94 -7.55 11.13
N LEU A 67 6.53 -6.59 10.29
CA LEU A 67 7.37 -5.44 9.94
C LEU A 67 7.62 -4.53 11.15
N LYS A 68 6.62 -4.34 12.02
CA LYS A 68 6.75 -3.55 13.24
C LYS A 68 7.60 -4.27 14.28
N GLN A 69 7.37 -5.57 14.49
CA GLN A 69 8.16 -6.37 15.43
C GLN A 69 9.66 -6.35 15.10
N LYS A 70 10.00 -6.33 13.80
CA LYS A 70 11.39 -6.20 13.33
C LYS A 70 11.91 -4.75 13.22
N GLY A 71 11.16 -3.76 13.71
CA GLY A 71 11.55 -2.35 13.70
C GLY A 71 11.65 -1.73 12.30
N LYS A 72 11.05 -2.36 11.27
CA LYS A 72 11.11 -1.90 9.88
C LYS A 72 10.06 -0.85 9.58
N VAL A 73 8.93 -0.87 10.30
CA VAL A 73 7.95 0.22 10.30
C VAL A 73 7.75 0.73 11.71
N ASN A 74 7.67 2.05 11.85
CA ASN A 74 7.39 2.68 13.14
C ASN A 74 5.87 2.68 13.43
N TYR A 75 5.50 3.06 14.66
CA TYR A 75 4.10 3.08 15.11
C TYR A 75 3.21 4.00 14.25
N ARG A 76 3.74 5.16 13.83
CA ARG A 76 3.01 6.14 13.01
C ARG A 76 2.68 5.54 11.64
N THR A 77 3.66 4.94 10.98
CA THR A 77 3.47 4.24 9.69
C THR A 77 2.44 3.14 9.84
N LYS A 78 2.57 2.28 10.85
CA LYS A 78 1.57 1.23 11.12
C LYS A 78 0.16 1.79 11.24
N ARG A 79 -0.03 2.83 12.05
CA ARG A 79 -1.37 3.44 12.24
C ARG A 79 -1.95 4.01 10.95
N ARG A 80 -1.14 4.66 10.10
CA ARG A 80 -1.61 5.13 8.79
C ARG A 80 -2.04 3.98 7.89
N VAL A 81 -1.26 2.91 7.85
CA VAL A 81 -1.59 1.72 7.04
C VAL A 81 -2.84 1.01 7.57
N ASP A 82 -3.02 0.91 8.89
CA ASP A 82 -4.24 0.35 9.51
C ASP A 82 -5.49 1.13 9.04
N VAL A 83 -5.41 2.47 8.97
CA VAL A 83 -6.52 3.31 8.45
C VAL A 83 -6.74 3.07 6.96
N ALA A 84 -5.66 2.97 6.16
CA ALA A 84 -5.77 2.64 4.74
C ALA A 84 -6.42 1.26 4.50
N TYR A 85 -6.19 0.30 5.40
CA TYR A 85 -6.86 -1.00 5.38
C TYR A 85 -8.37 -0.87 5.62
N SER A 86 -8.78 -0.11 6.63
CA SER A 86 -10.20 0.17 6.88
C SER A 86 -10.85 0.86 5.68
N MET A 87 -10.17 1.83 5.07
CA MET A 87 -10.65 2.50 3.87
C MET A 87 -10.79 1.55 2.69
N ARG A 88 -9.81 0.68 2.44
CA ARG A 88 -9.90 -0.37 1.41
C ARG A 88 -11.16 -1.22 1.62
N ASN A 89 -11.44 -1.66 2.84
CA ASN A 89 -12.61 -2.48 3.13
C ASN A 89 -13.91 -1.72 2.83
N ILE A 90 -13.97 -0.42 3.16
CA ILE A 90 -15.11 0.44 2.80
C ILE A 90 -15.24 0.55 1.28
N ILE A 91 -14.16 0.88 0.58
CA ILE A 91 -14.10 1.06 -0.88
C ILE A 91 -14.56 -0.21 -1.61
N ASN A 92 -14.09 -1.38 -1.19
CA ASN A 92 -14.43 -2.67 -1.80
C ASN A 92 -15.92 -3.01 -1.69
N HIS A 93 -16.62 -2.46 -0.71
CA HIS A 93 -18.05 -2.64 -0.51
C HIS A 93 -18.87 -1.39 -0.86
N SER A 94 -18.23 -0.37 -1.45
CA SER A 94 -18.87 0.88 -1.84
C SER A 94 -19.46 0.79 -3.24
N GLN A 95 -20.52 1.56 -3.49
CA GLN A 95 -21.09 1.73 -4.82
C GLN A 95 -20.32 2.79 -5.63
N ILE A 96 -20.51 2.76 -6.95
CA ILE A 96 -19.98 3.79 -7.86
C ILE A 96 -20.51 5.16 -7.40
N GLY A 97 -19.60 6.15 -7.28
CA GLY A 97 -19.94 7.50 -6.83
C GLY A 97 -19.86 7.75 -5.32
N ALA A 98 -19.69 6.70 -4.50
CA ALA A 98 -19.52 6.85 -3.05
C ALA A 98 -18.06 7.14 -2.63
N VAL A 99 -17.10 6.80 -3.49
CA VAL A 99 -15.66 7.05 -3.26
C VAL A 99 -15.32 8.45 -3.77
N ALA A 100 -14.72 9.26 -2.90
CA ALA A 100 -14.32 10.62 -3.21
C ALA A 100 -12.84 10.72 -3.59
N LYS A 101 -12.49 11.84 -4.22
CA LYS A 101 -11.08 12.23 -4.47
C LYS A 101 -10.24 12.18 -3.19
N ALA A 102 -10.79 12.63 -2.07
CA ALA A 102 -10.10 12.63 -0.78
C ALA A 102 -9.70 11.22 -0.31
N ASP A 103 -10.49 10.19 -0.64
CA ASP A 103 -10.17 8.81 -0.29
C ASP A 103 -8.95 8.32 -1.07
N CYS A 104 -8.91 8.66 -2.36
CA CYS A 104 -7.76 8.39 -3.22
C CYS A 104 -6.51 9.12 -2.72
N ASP A 105 -6.64 10.41 -2.39
CA ASP A 105 -5.55 11.25 -1.90
C ASP A 105 -4.96 10.68 -0.60
N PHE A 106 -5.81 10.19 0.31
CA PHE A 106 -5.36 9.55 1.53
C PHE A 106 -4.54 8.28 1.26
N LEU A 107 -5.03 7.39 0.38
CA LEU A 107 -4.33 6.15 0.04
C LEU A 107 -2.99 6.42 -0.65
N LEU A 108 -2.96 7.36 -1.59
CA LEU A 108 -1.74 7.72 -2.32
C LEU A 108 -0.70 8.34 -1.38
N ASN A 109 -1.12 9.24 -0.49
CA ASN A 109 -0.22 9.82 0.51
C ASN A 109 0.28 8.76 1.50
N THR A 110 -0.58 7.84 1.93
CA THR A 110 -0.17 6.73 2.81
C THR A 110 0.88 5.86 2.13
N LEU A 111 0.68 5.50 0.86
CA LEU A 111 1.67 4.75 0.10
C LEU A 111 3.00 5.52 0.03
N LYS A 112 2.94 6.81 -0.35
CA LYS A 112 4.11 7.67 -0.43
C LYS A 112 4.88 7.69 0.89
N ASP A 113 4.20 7.87 2.03
CA ASP A 113 4.88 7.91 3.33
C ASP A 113 5.55 6.58 3.68
N ILE A 114 4.89 5.45 3.40
CA ILE A 114 5.46 4.14 3.68
C ILE A 114 6.70 3.92 2.81
N VAL A 115 6.64 4.30 1.53
CA VAL A 115 7.79 4.26 0.62
C VAL A 115 8.91 5.14 1.16
N ASP A 116 8.65 6.42 1.39
CA ASP A 116 9.64 7.41 1.83
C ASP A 116 10.26 7.02 3.18
N SER A 117 9.46 6.57 4.16
CA SER A 117 9.94 6.13 5.49
C SER A 117 10.82 4.88 5.44
N ASN A 118 10.74 4.10 4.36
CA ASN A 118 11.50 2.86 4.19
C ASN A 118 12.61 2.99 3.15
N GLN A 119 12.87 4.19 2.61
CA GLN A 119 14.02 4.45 1.75
C GLN A 119 15.35 4.39 2.50
N GLU A 120 15.41 4.82 3.77
CA GLU A 120 16.67 4.90 4.55
C GLU A 120 17.08 3.59 5.25
N ILE A 121 16.12 2.70 5.57
CA ILE A 121 16.34 1.45 6.35
C ILE A 121 17.04 0.33 5.55
N LEU A 122 17.39 0.59 4.29
CA LEU A 122 17.91 -0.41 3.33
C LEU A 122 19.34 -0.10 2.84
N THR A 123 20.03 0.84 3.51
CA THR A 123 21.43 1.24 3.23
C THR A 123 22.45 0.62 4.19
N THR A 124 22.00 -0.20 5.15
CA THR A 124 22.83 -0.86 6.16
C THR A 124 22.56 -2.35 6.16
#